data_AF-A0A0F7N1L7-F1
#
_entry.id   AF-A0A0F7N1L7-F1
#
_cell.length_a   1.000
_cell.length_b   1.000
_cell.length_c   1.000
_cell.angle_alpha   90.00
_cell.angle_beta   90.00
_cell.angle_gamma   90.00
#
_symmetry.space_group_name_H-M   'P 1'
#
loop_
_entity.id
_entity.type
_entity.pdbx_description
1 polymer ?
#
loop_
_entity_poly.entity_id
_entity_poly.type
_entity_poly.pdbx_seq_one_letter_code
_entity_poly.pdbx_strand_id
1 'polypeptide(L)'
;MSEEFRGFNAFGPDGEPAASRWSDVLNIFAAPEAEDAASRWERAGALFDSKDYVGAAKLLTAVVEEYPDQVAPRLLLARAYYHSAQLTRAETELRAVLDRDPVEHYAHLMLGRTLQRQGREDEAAGALRTAEALGA
;
A
#
# COMPACT_ATOMS: atom_id res chain seq x y z
N MET A 1 -14.45 5.24 -60.72
CA MET A 1 -15.56 6.21 -60.81
C MET A 1 -16.82 5.40 -60.53
N SER A 2 -17.53 5.52 -59.42
CA SER A 2 -17.70 6.62 -58.47
C SER A 2 -18.24 6.06 -57.14
N GLU A 3 -17.82 6.68 -56.03
CA GLU A 3 -18.35 6.51 -54.68
C GLU A 3 -19.87 6.70 -54.60
N GLU A 4 -20.52 5.88 -53.77
CA GLU A 4 -21.67 6.33 -52.98
C GLU A 4 -21.46 5.86 -51.54
N PHE A 5 -20.88 6.78 -50.75
CA PHE A 5 -20.65 6.67 -49.32
C PHE A 5 -22.02 6.74 -48.62
N ARG A 6 -22.68 5.59 -48.45
CA ARG A 6 -23.92 5.52 -47.65
C ARG A 6 -23.58 5.62 -46.17
N GLY A 7 -24.16 6.65 -45.57
CA GLY A 7 -24.02 7.08 -44.18
C GLY A 7 -24.00 5.96 -43.16
N PHE A 8 -23.05 6.11 -42.25
CA PHE A 8 -22.96 5.39 -40.98
C PHE A 8 -24.19 5.76 -40.13
N ASN A 9 -25.27 5.00 -40.25
CA ASN A 9 -26.47 5.23 -39.44
C ASN A 9 -26.23 4.60 -38.06
N ALA A 10 -26.00 5.44 -37.05
CA ALA A 10 -25.59 5.04 -35.70
C ALA A 10 -26.75 4.55 -34.80
N PHE A 11 -27.90 4.20 -35.36
CA PHE A 11 -29.11 3.87 -34.61
C PHE A 11 -29.90 2.71 -35.21
N GLY A 12 -30.45 1.86 -34.34
CA GLY A 12 -31.44 0.85 -34.70
C GLY A 12 -32.81 1.46 -35.00
N PRO A 13 -33.76 0.69 -35.57
CA PRO A 13 -35.07 1.17 -36.02
C PRO A 13 -36.00 1.69 -34.90
N ASP A 14 -35.61 1.54 -33.64
CA ASP A 14 -36.32 1.95 -32.42
C ASP A 14 -35.59 3.05 -31.62
N GLY A 15 -34.45 3.55 -32.12
CA GLY A 15 -33.73 4.68 -31.50
C GLY A 15 -32.97 4.37 -30.21
N GLU A 16 -33.04 3.13 -29.71
CA GLU A 16 -32.30 2.71 -28.52
C GLU A 16 -30.87 2.30 -28.88
N PRO A 17 -29.83 2.84 -28.20
CA PRO A 17 -28.46 2.39 -28.39
C PRO A 17 -28.33 0.93 -27.94
N ALA A 18 -27.87 0.05 -28.84
CA ALA A 18 -27.66 -1.36 -28.56
C ALA A 18 -26.94 -1.57 -27.21
N ALA A 19 -27.59 -2.27 -26.28
CA ALA A 19 -27.17 -2.48 -24.90
C ALA A 19 -25.72 -3.01 -24.75
N SER A 20 -25.17 -3.61 -25.81
CA SER A 20 -23.80 -4.15 -25.85
C SER A 20 -22.69 -3.11 -26.04
N ARG A 21 -23.00 -1.85 -26.40
CA ARG A 21 -22.00 -0.78 -26.63
C ARG A 21 -21.75 0.12 -25.42
N TRP A 22 -22.61 0.05 -24.40
CA TRP A 22 -22.42 0.79 -23.15
C TRP A 22 -21.21 0.28 -22.36
N SER A 23 -20.89 -1.00 -22.49
CA SER A 23 -19.67 -1.61 -21.96
C SER A 23 -18.39 -0.94 -22.49
N ASP A 24 -18.35 -0.61 -23.78
CA ASP A 24 -17.17 -0.01 -24.42
C ASP A 24 -17.01 1.47 -24.07
N VAL A 25 -18.12 2.21 -23.95
CA VAL A 25 -18.12 3.64 -23.59
C VAL A 25 -17.86 3.85 -22.09
N LEU A 26 -18.35 2.96 -21.23
CA LEU A 26 -18.00 2.94 -19.80
C LEU A 26 -16.50 2.67 -19.60
N ASN A 27 -15.85 1.95 -20.52
CA ASN A 27 -14.41 1.71 -20.48
C ASN A 27 -13.58 2.92 -20.96
N ILE A 28 -14.17 3.85 -21.72
CA ILE A 28 -13.53 5.10 -22.18
C ILE A 28 -13.56 6.18 -21.08
N PHE A 29 -14.55 6.14 -20.17
CA PHE A 29 -14.69 7.06 -19.03
C PHE A 29 -14.40 6.42 -17.67
N ALA A 30 -14.13 5.10 -17.61
CA ALA A 30 -13.42 4.50 -16.50
C ALA A 30 -12.07 5.21 -16.44
N ALA A 31 -11.89 6.04 -15.42
CA ALA A 31 -10.74 6.91 -15.28
C ALA A 31 -9.45 6.09 -15.53
N PRO A 32 -8.49 6.60 -16.34
CA PRO A 32 -7.19 5.96 -16.49
C PRO A 32 -6.63 5.74 -15.08
N GLU A 33 -6.42 4.46 -14.75
CA GLU A 33 -6.05 3.92 -13.45
C GLU A 33 -6.04 4.95 -12.31
N ALA A 34 -7.20 5.16 -11.66
CA ALA A 34 -7.14 5.61 -10.28
C ALA A 34 -6.34 4.53 -9.55
N GLU A 35 -5.05 4.78 -9.32
CA GLU A 35 -4.13 3.82 -8.71
C GLU A 35 -4.83 3.26 -7.48
N ASP A 36 -5.24 2.00 -7.50
CA ASP A 36 -5.88 1.41 -6.35
C ASP A 36 -4.82 1.08 -5.30
N ALA A 37 -5.22 0.86 -4.06
CA ALA A 37 -4.24 0.53 -3.02
C ALA A 37 -3.44 -0.74 -3.32
N ALA A 38 -3.99 -1.66 -4.12
CA ALA A 38 -3.27 -2.87 -4.54
C ALA A 38 -2.08 -2.50 -5.44
N SER A 39 -2.27 -1.64 -6.44
CA SER A 39 -1.19 -1.12 -7.29
C SER A 39 -0.16 -0.32 -6.49
N ARG A 40 -0.60 0.52 -5.53
CA ARG A 40 0.31 1.22 -4.60
C ARG A 40 1.12 0.25 -3.75
N TRP A 41 0.48 -0.80 -3.25
CA TRP A 41 1.11 -1.85 -2.44
C TRP A 41 2.21 -2.58 -3.22
N GLU A 42 1.92 -3.00 -4.45
CA GLU A 42 2.90 -3.68 -5.32
C GLU A 42 4.09 -2.77 -5.64
N ARG A 43 3.83 -1.53 -6.05
CA ARG A 43 4.89 -0.55 -6.34
C ARG A 43 5.71 -0.22 -5.10
N ALA A 44 5.08 -0.11 -3.93
CA ALA A 44 5.80 0.10 -2.68
C ALA A 44 6.75 -1.05 -2.36
N GLY A 45 6.32 -2.30 -2.61
CA GLY A 45 7.17 -3.48 -2.50
C GLY A 45 8.39 -3.38 -3.41
N ALA A 46 8.19 -3.06 -4.69
CA ALA A 46 9.29 -2.89 -5.65
C ALA A 46 10.26 -1.74 -5.27
N LEU A 47 9.74 -0.62 -4.77
CA LEU A 47 10.57 0.47 -4.25
C LEU A 47 11.36 0.03 -3.01
N PHE A 48 10.74 -0.73 -2.12
CA PHE A 48 11.42 -1.27 -0.94
C PHE A 48 12.55 -2.22 -1.34
N ASP A 49 12.31 -3.13 -2.28
CA ASP A 49 13.29 -4.10 -2.77
C ASP A 49 14.46 -3.44 -3.50
N SER A 50 14.18 -2.35 -4.23
CA SER A 50 15.21 -1.50 -4.85
C SER A 50 15.91 -0.55 -3.87
N LYS A 51 15.59 -0.63 -2.56
CA LYS A 51 16.12 0.20 -1.47
C LYS A 51 15.73 1.68 -1.54
N ASP A 52 14.77 2.05 -2.39
CA ASP A 52 14.11 3.35 -2.32
C ASP A 52 13.07 3.35 -1.18
N TYR A 53 13.58 3.36 0.05
CA TYR A 53 12.74 3.32 1.24
C TYR A 53 11.89 4.58 1.41
N VAL A 54 12.35 5.73 0.92
CA VAL A 54 11.58 6.98 1.00
C VAL A 54 10.42 6.95 0.01
N GLY A 55 10.65 6.46 -1.22
CA GLY A 55 9.61 6.21 -2.20
C GLY A 55 8.58 5.19 -1.70
N ALA A 56 9.05 4.07 -1.16
CA ALA A 56 8.18 3.03 -0.58
C ALA A 56 7.29 3.60 0.54
N ALA A 57 7.87 4.35 1.48
CA ALA A 57 7.12 4.93 2.59
C ALA A 57 6.02 5.90 2.13
N LYS A 58 6.25 6.67 1.05
CA LYS A 58 5.23 7.57 0.49
C LYS A 58 4.01 6.81 0.00
N LEU A 59 4.21 5.74 -0.78
CA LEU A 59 3.10 4.92 -1.28
C LEU A 59 2.40 4.17 -0.14
N LEU A 60 3.16 3.61 0.80
CA LEU A 60 2.62 2.86 1.93
C LEU A 60 1.81 3.71 2.90
N THR A 61 2.11 5.01 3.02
CA THR A 61 1.31 5.92 3.85
C THR A 61 -0.14 5.96 3.35
N ALA A 62 -0.35 6.11 2.04
CA ALA A 62 -1.69 6.10 1.46
C ALA A 62 -2.39 4.74 1.62
N VAL A 63 -1.64 3.63 1.48
CA VAL A 63 -2.20 2.28 1.68
C VAL A 63 -2.66 2.07 3.13
N VAL A 64 -1.87 2.54 4.10
CA VAL A 64 -2.21 2.45 5.54
C VAL A 64 -3.37 3.37 5.91
N GLU A 65 -3.49 4.53 5.28
CA GLU A 65 -4.65 5.43 5.48
C GLU A 65 -5.94 4.82 4.94
N GLU A 66 -5.89 4.13 3.79
CA GLU A 66 -7.04 3.48 3.16
C GLU A 66 -7.42 2.16 3.87
N TYR A 67 -6.43 1.43 4.40
CA TYR A 67 -6.61 0.15 5.10
C TYR A 67 -5.95 0.16 6.48
N PRO A 68 -6.46 0.96 7.44
CA PRO A 68 -5.80 1.18 8.73
C PRO A 68 -5.71 -0.07 9.60
N ASP A 69 -6.60 -1.05 9.39
CA ASP A 69 -6.66 -2.29 10.15
C ASP A 69 -5.68 -3.36 9.66
N GLN A 70 -5.05 -3.17 8.49
CA GLN A 70 -4.14 -4.15 7.92
C GLN A 70 -2.73 -4.01 8.48
N VAL A 71 -2.25 -5.10 9.10
CA VAL A 71 -0.93 -5.15 9.74
C VAL A 71 0.21 -5.12 8.71
N ALA A 72 0.08 -5.85 7.59
CA ALA A 72 1.16 -6.02 6.63
C ALA A 72 1.65 -4.70 5.97
N PRO A 73 0.76 -3.80 5.47
CA PRO A 73 1.19 -2.49 4.97
C PRO A 73 1.86 -1.62 6.03
N ARG A 74 1.36 -1.65 7.26
CA ARG A 74 1.91 -0.89 8.39
C ARG A 74 3.30 -1.39 8.80
N LEU A 75 3.51 -2.70 8.82
CA LEU A 75 4.83 -3.29 9.04
C LEU A 75 5.82 -2.93 7.94
N LEU A 76 5.42 -2.97 6.66
CA LEU A 76 6.31 -2.57 5.57
C LEU A 76 6.64 -1.08 5.65
N LEU A 77 5.67 -0.23 6.02
CA LEU A 77 5.87 1.20 6.25
C LEU A 77 6.89 1.45 7.37
N ALA A 78 6.75 0.77 8.50
CA ALA A 78 7.71 0.84 9.60
C ALA A 78 9.12 0.44 9.17
N ARG A 79 9.27 -0.65 8.40
CA ARG A 79 10.56 -1.09 7.86
C ARG A 79 11.15 -0.03 6.92
N ALA A 80 10.33 0.56 6.05
CA ALA A 80 10.76 1.62 5.15
C ALA A 80 11.26 2.85 5.94
N TYR A 81 10.56 3.25 6.99
CA TYR A 81 11.02 4.31 7.90
C TYR A 81 12.31 3.95 8.63
N TYR A 82 12.44 2.71 9.12
CA TYR A 82 13.65 2.22 9.75
C TYR A 82 14.85 2.34 8.80
N HIS A 83 14.75 1.80 7.59
CA HIS A 83 15.87 1.81 6.64
C HIS A 83 16.21 3.21 6.11
N SER A 84 15.24 4.12 6.04
CA SER A 84 15.47 5.54 5.72
C SER A 84 15.86 6.42 6.93
N ALA A 85 16.18 5.80 8.08
CA ALA A 85 16.58 6.47 9.32
C ALA A 85 15.52 7.43 9.93
N GLN A 86 14.26 7.31 9.53
CA GLN A 86 13.12 8.03 10.10
C GLN A 86 12.59 7.29 11.35
N LEU A 87 13.47 7.12 12.35
CA LEU A 87 13.25 6.17 13.46
C LEU A 87 12.01 6.47 14.30
N THR A 88 11.70 7.74 14.56
CA THR A 88 10.47 8.12 15.30
C THR A 88 9.22 7.69 14.56
N ARG A 89 9.19 7.82 13.23
CA ARG A 89 8.04 7.37 12.42
C ARG A 89 7.93 5.85 12.41
N ALA A 90 9.08 5.15 12.32
CA ALA A 90 9.10 3.69 12.42
C ALA A 90 8.52 3.21 13.76
N GLU A 91 8.94 3.82 14.87
CA GLU A 91 8.42 3.52 16.20
C GLU A 91 6.91 3.73 16.30
N THR A 92 6.39 4.85 15.79
CA THR A 92 4.95 5.13 15.78
C THR A 92 4.17 4.01 15.09
N GLU A 93 4.58 3.61 13.88
CA GLU A 93 3.89 2.56 13.14
C GLU A 93 3.99 1.20 13.84
N LEU A 94 5.13 0.87 14.45
CA LEU A 94 5.32 -0.38 15.18
C LEU A 94 4.47 -0.44 16.45
N ARG A 95 4.37 0.66 17.20
CA ARG A 95 3.47 0.75 18.35
C ARG A 95 2.02 0.61 17.93
N ALA A 96 1.61 1.24 16.82
CA ALA A 96 0.26 1.07 16.28
C ALA A 96 -0.04 -0.38 15.85
N VAL A 97 0.95 -1.12 15.30
CA VAL A 97 0.80 -2.56 15.06
C VAL A 97 0.57 -3.29 16.38
N LEU A 98 1.38 -3.02 17.41
CA LEU A 98 1.31 -3.71 18.71
C LEU A 98 0.08 -3.37 19.55
N ASP A 99 -0.47 -2.16 19.41
CA ASP A 99 -1.74 -1.78 20.02
C ASP A 99 -2.90 -2.61 19.46
N ARG A 100 -2.79 -3.03 18.19
CA ARG A 100 -3.78 -3.85 17.49
C ARG A 100 -3.56 -5.34 17.68
N ASP A 101 -2.32 -5.78 17.52
CA ASP A 101 -1.87 -7.15 17.67
C ASP A 101 -0.66 -7.21 18.62
N PRO A 102 -0.92 -7.34 19.94
CA PRO A 102 0.15 -7.37 20.94
C PRO A 102 1.10 -8.56 20.83
N VAL A 103 0.74 -9.60 20.08
CA VAL A 103 1.53 -10.83 19.91
C VAL A 103 2.24 -10.90 18.55
N GLU A 104 2.19 -9.83 17.74
CA GLU A 104 2.95 -9.72 16.50
C GLU A 104 4.46 -9.69 16.79
N HIS A 105 5.07 -10.88 16.76
CA HIS A 105 6.49 -11.13 17.02
C HIS A 105 7.41 -10.19 16.23
N TYR A 106 7.13 -9.99 14.95
CA TYR A 106 8.01 -9.22 14.08
C TYR A 106 7.97 -7.72 14.42
N ALA A 107 6.82 -7.20 14.89
CA ALA A 107 6.71 -5.82 15.35
C ALA A 107 7.55 -5.58 16.61
N HIS A 108 7.54 -6.50 17.59
CA HIS A 108 8.41 -6.42 18.78
C HIS A 108 9.89 -6.41 18.41
N LEU A 109 10.30 -7.30 17.50
CA LEU A 109 11.69 -7.37 17.02
C LEU A 109 12.12 -6.06 16.35
N MET A 110 11.28 -5.53 15.46
CA MET A 110 11.56 -4.27 14.76
C MET A 110 11.53 -3.06 15.68
N LEU A 111 10.66 -3.04 16.69
CA LEU A 111 10.60 -1.98 17.69
C LEU A 111 11.87 -1.95 18.53
N GLY A 112 12.32 -3.11 19.01
CA GLY A 112 13.59 -3.25 19.72
C GLY A 112 14.78 -2.70 18.92
N ARG A 113 14.90 -3.10 17.65
CA ARG A 113 15.97 -2.60 16.76
C ARG A 113 15.88 -1.10 16.48
N THR A 114 14.66 -0.57 16.37
CA THR A 114 14.41 0.86 16.15
C THR A 114 14.84 1.66 17.38
N LEU A 115 14.46 1.22 18.57
CA LEU A 115 14.83 1.84 19.86
C LEU A 115 16.34 1.78 20.10
N GLN A 116 17.02 0.68 19.75
CA GLN A 116 18.49 0.60 19.80
C GLN A 116 19.14 1.68 18.93
N ARG A 117 18.68 1.87 17.69
CA ARG A 117 19.22 2.90 16.80
C ARG A 117 18.90 4.33 17.26
N GLN A 118 17.87 4.50 18.08
CA GLN A 118 17.60 5.77 18.76
C GLN A 118 18.43 5.97 20.04
N GLY A 119 19.19 4.96 20.50
CA GLY A 119 19.97 5.02 21.74
C GLY A 119 19.15 4.73 23.02
N ARG A 120 17.95 4.16 22.90
CA ARG A 120 17.04 3.84 24.02
C ARG A 120 17.17 2.37 24.41
N GLU A 121 18.33 2.02 24.97
CA GLU A 121 18.71 0.62 25.24
C GLU A 121 17.77 -0.11 26.21
N ASP A 122 17.33 0.54 27.28
CA ASP A 122 16.44 -0.08 28.29
C ASP A 122 15.08 -0.48 27.70
N GLU A 123 14.46 0.41 26.93
CA GLU A 123 13.19 0.14 26.25
C GLU A 123 13.36 -0.92 25.15
N ALA A 124 14.47 -0.85 24.42
CA ALA A 124 14.77 -1.84 23.39
C ALA A 124 14.90 -3.25 23.98
N ALA A 125 15.58 -3.39 25.12
CA ALA A 125 15.74 -4.67 25.80
C ALA A 125 14.38 -5.28 26.20
N GLY A 126 13.42 -4.45 26.58
CA GLY A 126 12.04 -4.87 26.82
C GLY A 126 11.39 -5.48 25.58
N ALA A 127 11.38 -4.74 24.46
CA ALA A 127 10.77 -5.20 23.21
C ALA A 127 11.46 -6.46 22.65
N LEU A 128 12.80 -6.54 22.72
CA LEU A 128 13.55 -7.70 22.24
C LEU A 128 13.28 -8.97 23.06
N ARG A 129 13.18 -8.87 24.39
CA ARG A 129 12.79 -10.02 25.22
C ARG A 129 11.41 -10.56 24.88
N THR A 130 10.45 -9.66 24.61
CA THR A 130 9.11 -10.08 24.17
C THR A 130 9.17 -10.76 22.80
N ALA A 131 9.96 -10.23 21.86
CA ALA A 131 10.17 -10.89 20.57
C ALA A 131 10.77 -12.30 20.75
N GLU A 132 11.84 -12.44 21.54
CA GLU A 132 12.44 -13.75 21.83
C GLU A 132 11.43 -14.74 22.42
N ALA A 133 10.55 -14.28 23.33
CA ALA A 133 9.53 -15.13 23.95
C ALA A 133 8.41 -15.55 22.97
N LEU A 134 8.06 -14.71 21.99
CA LEU A 134 7.03 -14.99 20.99
C LEU A 134 7.54 -15.83 19.81
N GLY A 135 8.85 -15.79 19.54
CA GLY A 135 9.50 -16.49 18.42
C GLY A 135 10.14 -17.84 18.77
N ALA A 136 10.11 -18.24 20.05
CA ALA A 136 10.62 -19.52 20.55
C ALA A 136 9.59 -20.65 20.42
#